data_AF-A0A7W1QD66-F1
#
_entry.id   AF-A0A7W1QD66-F1
#
_cell.length_a   1.000
_cell.length_b   1.000
_cell.length_c   1.000
_cell.angle_alpha   90.00
_cell.angle_beta   90.00
_cell.angle_gamma   90.00
#
_symmetry.space_group_name_H-M   'P 1'
#
loop_
_entity.id
_entity.type
_entity.pdbx_description
1 polymer ?
#
loop_
_entity_poly.entity_id
_entity_poly.type
_entity_poly.pdbx_seq_one_letter_code
_entity_poly.pdbx_strand_id
1 'polypeptide(L)'
;MSRYRKYDGGDPLAPPVDLAEALDAIGQEVMAGYSPEHAMQEFLRRGGQDQQGLDDLARRIAQKRRELLQRHDLDGTMQQVRGLLEQA
;
A
#
# COMPACT_ATOMS: atom_id res chain seq x y z
N MET A 1 -15.24 33.81 -18.37
CA MET A 1 -15.41 32.67 -19.30
C MET A 1 -14.90 31.41 -18.60
N SER A 2 -15.76 30.41 -18.41
CA SER A 2 -15.36 29.14 -17.79
C SER A 2 -14.55 28.31 -18.79
N ARG A 3 -13.34 27.90 -18.40
CA ARG A 3 -12.45 27.06 -19.21
C ARG A 3 -12.59 25.62 -18.71
N TYR A 4 -13.13 24.73 -19.54
CA TYR A 4 -13.17 23.30 -19.23
C TYR A 4 -11.79 22.68 -19.44
N ARG A 5 -11.36 21.83 -18.50
CA ARG A 5 -10.11 21.05 -18.57
C ARG A 5 -10.47 19.57 -18.66
N LYS A 6 -9.61 18.77 -19.29
CA LYS A 6 -9.75 17.31 -19.30
C LYS A 6 -9.68 16.80 -17.85
N TYR A 7 -10.59 15.90 -17.52
CA TYR A 7 -10.64 15.26 -16.21
C TYR A 7 -9.68 14.05 -16.22
N ASP A 8 -8.69 14.07 -15.33
CA ASP A 8 -7.59 13.09 -15.29
C ASP A 8 -7.80 12.00 -14.20
N GLY A 9 -8.98 11.97 -13.56
CA GLY A 9 -9.31 11.06 -12.46
C GLY A 9 -10.12 9.82 -12.87
N GLY A 10 -10.60 9.08 -11.87
CA GLY A 10 -11.53 7.95 -12.06
C GLY A 10 -12.96 8.41 -12.34
N ASP A 11 -13.82 7.55 -12.88
CA ASP A 11 -15.17 7.93 -13.32
C ASP A 11 -15.88 8.88 -12.33
N PRO A 12 -16.19 10.13 -12.74
CA PRO A 12 -16.81 11.12 -11.85
C PRO A 12 -18.23 10.74 -11.42
N LEU A 13 -18.80 9.71 -12.05
CA LEU A 13 -20.09 9.13 -11.70
C LEU A 13 -19.97 7.75 -11.03
N ALA A 14 -18.75 7.30 -10.71
CA ALA A 14 -18.57 6.09 -9.93
C ALA A 14 -19.28 6.24 -8.57
N PRO A 15 -19.95 5.17 -8.08
CA PRO A 15 -20.50 5.19 -6.73
C PRO A 15 -19.38 5.44 -5.72
N PRO A 16 -19.64 6.18 -4.63
CA PRO A 16 -18.65 6.40 -3.59
C PRO A 16 -18.22 5.06 -3.00
N VAL A 17 -16.96 4.99 -2.59
CA VAL A 17 -16.46 3.85 -1.83
C VAL A 17 -17.24 3.75 -0.51
N ASP A 18 -17.57 2.53 -0.10
CA ASP A 18 -18.14 2.30 1.23
C ASP A 18 -17.05 2.51 2.27
N LEU A 19 -17.28 3.49 3.15
CA LEU A 19 -16.36 3.86 4.23
C LEU A 19 -16.90 3.45 5.61
N ALA A 20 -18.07 2.81 5.70
CA ALA A 20 -18.73 2.54 6.96
C ALA A 20 -17.82 1.74 7.91
N GLU A 21 -17.19 0.69 7.39
CA GLU A 21 -16.27 -0.15 8.15
C GLU A 21 -15.04 0.64 8.66
N ALA A 22 -14.41 1.41 7.78
CA ALA A 22 -13.22 2.18 8.12
C ALA A 22 -13.55 3.24 9.18
N LEU A 23 -14.69 3.91 9.05
CA LEU A 23 -15.15 4.91 9.99
C LEU A 23 -15.50 4.31 11.36
N ASP A 24 -16.11 3.12 11.40
CA ASP A 24 -16.42 2.43 12.66
C ASP A 24 -15.13 2.02 13.39
N ALA A 25 -14.19 1.36 12.69
CA ALA A 25 -12.92 0.92 13.27
C ALA A 25 -12.07 2.10 13.79
N ILE A 26 -11.92 3.16 12.99
CA ILE A 26 -11.19 4.36 13.40
C ILE A 26 -11.92 5.06 14.55
N GLY A 27 -13.24 5.14 14.50
CA GLY A 27 -14.07 5.72 15.56
C GLY A 27 -13.86 5.02 16.90
N GLN A 28 -13.81 3.69 16.92
CA GLN A 28 -13.57 2.91 18.13
C GLN A 28 -12.21 3.22 18.76
N GLU A 29 -11.13 3.30 17.96
CA GLU A 29 -9.79 3.64 18.44
C GLU A 29 -9.71 5.08 18.98
N VAL A 30 -10.36 6.04 18.30
CA VAL A 30 -10.43 7.42 18.77
C VAL A 30 -11.20 7.51 20.09
N MET A 31 -12.33 6.81 20.21
CA MET A 31 -13.11 6.75 21.45
C MET A 31 -12.37 6.02 22.58
N ALA A 32 -11.42 5.14 22.25
CA ALA A 32 -10.50 4.52 23.20
C ALA A 32 -9.35 5.44 23.64
N GLY A 33 -9.22 6.63 23.04
CA GLY A 33 -8.26 7.67 23.44
C GLY A 33 -7.05 7.83 22.52
N TYR A 34 -7.01 7.14 21.38
CA TYR A 34 -5.95 7.34 20.39
C TYR A 34 -6.21 8.57 19.51
N SER A 35 -5.15 9.12 18.91
CA SER A 35 -5.33 10.21 17.94
C SER A 35 -5.95 9.70 16.64
N PRO A 36 -6.77 10.51 15.94
CA PRO A 36 -7.35 10.13 14.65
C PRO A 36 -6.30 9.73 13.61
N GLU A 37 -5.16 10.42 13.58
CA GLU A 37 -4.07 10.13 12.66
C GLU A 37 -3.43 8.77 12.96
N HIS A 38 -3.28 8.43 14.24
CA HIS A 38 -2.74 7.14 14.66
C HIS A 38 -3.72 6.00 14.33
N ALA A 39 -5.00 6.18 14.64
CA ALA A 39 -6.05 5.21 14.32
C ALA A 39 -6.13 4.94 12.80
N MET A 40 -6.05 6.00 11.98
CA MET A 40 -6.01 5.87 10.53
C MET A 40 -4.76 5.12 10.05
N GLN A 41 -3.58 5.43 10.59
CA GLN A 41 -2.34 4.73 10.24
C GLN A 41 -2.42 3.24 10.58
N GLU A 42 -2.93 2.89 11.75
CA GLU A 42 -3.06 1.50 12.17
C GLU A 42 -4.12 0.75 11.36
N PHE A 43 -5.25 1.39 11.02
CA PHE A 43 -6.25 0.81 10.12
C PHE A 43 -5.66 0.52 8.74
N LEU A 44 -4.95 1.48 8.12
CA LEU A 44 -4.30 1.27 6.84
C LEU A 44 -3.23 0.17 6.90
N ARG A 45 -2.46 0.11 7.99
CA ARG A 45 -1.40 -0.89 8.18
C ARG A 45 -1.97 -2.31 8.24
N ARG A 46 -2.97 -2.52 9.10
CA ARG A 46 -3.55 -3.83 9.38
C ARG A 46 -4.63 -4.24 8.38
N GLY A 47 -5.34 -3.28 7.81
CA GLY A 47 -6.52 -3.49 6.98
C GLY A 47 -7.80 -3.63 7.80
N GLY A 48 -8.91 -3.75 7.08
CA GLY A 48 -10.23 -4.06 7.61
C GLY A 48 -10.56 -5.56 7.52
N GLN A 49 -11.78 -5.94 7.88
CA GLN A 49 -12.39 -7.25 7.63
C GLN A 49 -12.36 -7.61 6.14
N ASP A 50 -12.76 -6.68 5.27
CA ASP A 50 -12.90 -6.95 3.83
C ASP A 50 -11.73 -6.41 3.00
N GLN A 51 -10.87 -5.57 3.60
CA GLN A 51 -9.79 -4.89 2.90
C GLN A 51 -8.42 -5.26 3.47
N GLN A 52 -7.51 -5.69 2.60
CA GLN A 52 -6.14 -6.01 2.98
C GLN A 52 -5.37 -4.77 3.42
N GLY A 53 -4.61 -4.91 4.51
CA GLY A 53 -3.71 -3.88 4.99
C GLY A 53 -2.48 -3.69 4.12
N LEU A 54 -1.82 -2.55 4.32
CA LEU A 54 -0.55 -2.23 3.67
C LEU A 54 0.56 -3.25 4.01
N ASP A 55 0.52 -3.87 5.19
CA ASP A 55 1.46 -4.93 5.57
C ASP A 55 1.31 -6.18 4.67
N ASP A 56 0.07 -6.56 4.36
CA ASP A 56 -0.21 -7.67 3.46
C ASP A 56 0.19 -7.34 2.02
N LEU A 57 -0.08 -6.12 1.57
CA LEU A 57 0.33 -5.64 0.25
C LEU A 57 1.86 -5.65 0.13
N ALA A 58 2.57 -5.12 1.12
CA ALA A 58 4.03 -5.12 1.15
C ALA A 58 4.58 -6.55 1.10
N ARG A 59 3.98 -7.49 1.84
CA ARG A 59 4.34 -8.91 1.82
C ARG A 59 4.21 -9.51 0.41
N ARG A 60 3.10 -9.23 -0.28
CA ARG A 60 2.85 -9.71 -1.66
C ARG A 60 3.83 -9.10 -2.66
N ILE A 61 4.11 -7.80 -2.54
CA ILE A 61 5.10 -7.11 -3.39
C ILE A 61 6.48 -7.76 -3.21
N ALA A 62 6.89 -8.01 -1.95
CA ALA A 62 8.17 -8.65 -1.66
C ALA A 62 8.24 -10.08 -2.23
N GLN A 63 7.16 -10.86 -2.14
CA GLN A 63 7.08 -12.19 -2.75
C GLN A 63 7.22 -12.11 -4.28
N LYS A 64 6.43 -11.27 -4.93
CA LYS A 64 6.47 -11.09 -6.39
C LYS A 64 7.85 -10.62 -6.87
N ARG A 65 8.53 -9.77 -6.09
CA ARG A 65 9.90 -9.35 -6.36
C ARG A 65 10.86 -10.54 -6.36
N ARG A 66 10.80 -11.43 -5.35
CA ARG A 66 11.65 -12.64 -5.30
C ARG A 66 11.39 -13.57 -6.48
N GLU A 67 10.12 -13.82 -6.80
CA GLU A 67 9.74 -14.67 -7.95
C GLU A 67 10.22 -14.10 -9.29
N LEU A 68 10.27 -12.78 -9.44
CA LEU A 68 10.81 -12.14 -10.65
C LEU A 68 12.35 -12.25 -10.71
N LEU A 69 13.04 -12.02 -9.60
CA LEU A 69 14.49 -12.15 -9.54
C LEU A 69 14.95 -13.59 -9.85
N GLN A 70 14.25 -14.59 -9.30
CA GLN A 70 14.49 -16.01 -9.58
C GLN A 70 14.24 -16.37 -11.05
N ARG A 71 13.17 -15.85 -11.66
CA ARG A 71 12.85 -16.14 -13.07
C ARG A 71 13.80 -15.49 -14.07
N HIS A 72 14.42 -14.38 -13.70
CA HIS A 72 15.25 -13.59 -14.62
C HIS A 72 16.76 -13.74 -14.33
N ASP A 73 17.17 -14.69 -13.48
CA ASP A 73 18.58 -14.97 -13.13
C ASP A 73 19.37 -13.74 -12.62
N LEU A 74 18.67 -12.66 -12.24
CA LEU A 74 19.27 -11.42 -11.75
C LEU A 74 19.90 -11.58 -10.36
N ASP A 75 19.60 -12.68 -9.67
CA ASP A 75 20.27 -13.03 -8.41
C ASP A 75 21.78 -13.20 -8.62
N GLY A 76 22.21 -13.83 -9.73
CA GLY A 76 23.63 -14.00 -10.06
C GLY A 76 24.35 -12.69 -10.37
N THR A 77 23.70 -11.77 -11.07
CA THR A 77 24.26 -10.44 -11.38
C THR A 77 24.36 -9.57 -10.12
N MET A 78 23.35 -9.63 -9.24
CA MET A 78 23.37 -8.90 -7.96
C MET A 78 24.42 -9.47 -6.98
N GLN A 79 24.62 -10.79 -6.97
CA GLN A 79 25.71 -11.42 -6.22
C GLN A 79 27.10 -10.97 -6.72
N GLN A 80 27.28 -10.86 -8.04
CA GLN A 80 28.53 -10.35 -8.62
C GLN A 80 28.78 -8.88 -8.24
N VAL A 81 27.75 -8.02 -8.27
CA VAL A 81 27.88 -6.62 -7.84
C VAL A 81 28.23 -6.52 -6.35
N ARG A 82 27.61 -7.33 -5.49
CA ARG A 82 27.97 -7.39 -4.06
C ARG A 82 29.43 -7.83 -3.87
N GLY A 83 29.90 -8.84 -4.59
CA GLY A 83 31.29 -9.28 -4.53
C GLY A 83 32.28 -8.20 -4.95
N LEU A 84 31.96 -7.41 -5.98
CA LEU A 84 32.77 -6.27 -6.41
C LEU A 84 32.79 -5.13 -5.37
N LEU A 85 31.67 -4.90 -4.67
CA LEU A 85 31.59 -3.92 -3.58
C LEU A 85 32.35 -4.35 -2.32
N GLU A 86 32.43 -5.65 -2.03
CA GLU A 86 33.20 -6.19 -0.90
C GLU A 86 34.72 -6.24 -1.18
N GLN A 87 35.11 -6.22 -2.46
CA GLN A 87 36.52 -6.18 -2.88
C GLN A 87 37.11 -4.77 -3.02
N ALA A 88 36.29 -3.73 -2.86
CA ALA A 88 36.68 -2.31 -2.89
C ALA A 88 36.88 -1.76 -1.47
#